data_AF-A0A925LVB4-F1
#
_entry.id   AF-A0A925LVB4-F1
#
_cell.length_a   1.000
_cell.length_b   1.000
_cell.length_c   1.000
_cell.angle_alpha   90.00
_cell.angle_beta   90.00
_cell.angle_gamma   90.00
#
_symmetry.space_group_name_H-M   'P 1'
#
loop_
_entity.id
_entity.type
_entity.pdbx_description
1 polymer ?
#
loop_
_entity_poly.entity_id
_entity_poly.type
_entity_poly.pdbx_seq_one_letter_code
_entity_poly.pdbx_strand_id
1 'polypeptide(L)'
;MSDRHYVHHEDEVQLAKLLKESRPFLERYGTTMIYGVAALMAIAAVVVYVQRQPAPTAEESRDLLLATTAEDYQAVADASPDSPIGILARLRQADRELEDAVSNMFTNREAAQENLATAEKAYKLLEDRKDIIDSVRERVLVGLARVAECRCDGTDGSMNAATAAWERVLKTFPDSKTFKSVAESRIKRLASKDSREFYA
;
A
#
# COMPACT_ATOMS: atom_id res chain seq x y z
N MET A 1 2.33 35.37 60.01
CA MET A 1 3.68 35.30 59.42
C MET A 1 3.51 34.75 58.02
N SER A 2 3.69 35.60 57.01
CA SER A 2 3.42 35.24 55.60
C SER A 2 4.74 34.87 54.93
N ASP A 3 4.88 33.61 54.54
CA ASP A 3 5.96 33.15 53.67
C ASP A 3 5.87 33.89 52.34
N ARG A 4 6.94 34.61 52.00
CA ARG A 4 7.13 35.17 50.65
C ARG A 4 7.73 34.07 49.77
N HIS A 5 6.87 33.49 48.94
CA HIS A 5 7.28 32.73 47.77
C HIS A 5 8.12 33.63 46.84
N TYR A 6 9.42 33.37 46.77
CA TYR A 6 10.29 33.87 45.70
C TYR A 6 10.09 32.94 44.49
N VAL A 7 9.50 33.46 43.42
CA VAL A 7 9.13 32.66 42.24
C VAL A 7 9.61 33.40 40.98
N HIS A 8 10.43 32.70 40.18
CA HIS A 8 10.86 32.96 38.80
C HIS A 8 11.54 34.31 38.45
N HIS A 9 12.82 34.47 38.79
CA HIS A 9 13.68 35.47 38.15
C HIS A 9 14.74 34.89 37.19
N GLU A 10 15.00 33.59 37.21
CA GLU A 10 16.09 33.01 36.40
C GLU A 10 15.67 32.72 34.94
N ASP A 11 14.41 32.33 34.72
CA ASP A 11 13.88 32.00 33.38
C ASP A 11 13.76 33.25 32.48
N GLU A 12 13.33 34.37 33.05
CA GLU A 12 13.28 35.66 32.33
C GLU A 12 14.68 36.15 31.94
N VAL A 13 15.69 35.90 32.79
CA VAL A 13 17.07 36.35 32.56
C VAL A 13 17.75 35.48 31.49
N GLN A 14 17.47 34.18 31.44
CA GLN A 14 18.03 33.30 30.40
C GLN A 14 17.40 33.56 29.03
N LEU A 15 16.07 33.68 28.95
CA LEU A 15 15.40 34.02 27.70
C LEU A 15 15.82 35.40 27.20
N ALA A 16 15.88 36.40 28.09
CA ALA A 16 16.31 37.75 27.73
C ALA A 16 17.77 37.79 27.27
N LYS A 17 18.65 36.96 27.84
CA LYS A 17 20.06 36.86 27.44
C LYS A 17 20.19 36.18 26.07
N LEU A 18 19.45 35.09 25.83
CA LEU A 18 19.35 34.43 24.53
C LEU A 18 18.75 35.34 23.44
N LEU A 19 17.76 36.15 23.79
CA LEU A 19 17.13 37.12 22.90
C LEU A 19 18.08 38.30 22.58
N LYS A 20 18.90 38.71 23.55
CA LYS A 20 19.88 39.79 23.40
C LYS A 20 21.11 39.34 22.61
N GLU A 21 21.53 38.08 22.76
CA GLU A 21 22.62 37.46 21.96
C GLU A 21 22.17 37.12 20.53
N SER A 22 20.91 36.76 20.32
CA SER A 22 20.36 36.49 18.98
C SER A 22 19.93 37.75 18.22
N ARG A 23 19.81 38.90 18.90
CA ARG A 23 19.46 40.22 18.31
C ARG A 23 20.27 40.62 17.07
N PRO A 24 21.63 40.62 17.09
CA PRO A 24 22.41 40.97 15.91
C PRO A 24 22.28 39.97 14.75
N PHE A 25 21.93 38.71 15.05
CA PHE A 25 21.68 37.68 14.04
C PHE A 25 20.29 37.83 13.41
N LEU A 26 19.27 38.11 14.23
CA LEU A 26 17.90 38.42 13.80
C LEU A 26 17.81 39.75 13.03
N GLU A 27 18.58 40.77 13.39
CA GLU A 27 18.62 42.04 12.64
C GLU A 27 19.28 41.87 11.26
N ARG A 28 20.29 41.00 11.15
CA ARG A 28 21.03 40.78 9.90
C ARG A 28 20.37 39.78 8.94
N TYR A 29 19.71 38.75 9.48
CA TYR A 29 19.13 37.66 8.69
C TYR A 29 17.64 37.45 8.93
N GLY A 30 16.98 38.25 9.77
CA GLY A 30 15.59 38.06 10.16
C GLY A 30 14.64 38.00 8.98
N THR A 31 14.79 38.88 8.00
CA THR A 31 13.97 38.88 6.79
C THR A 31 14.23 37.63 5.94
N THR A 32 15.49 37.22 5.77
CA THR A 32 15.87 36.00 5.01
C THR A 32 15.41 34.72 5.70
N MET A 33 15.45 34.67 7.03
CA MET A 33 14.91 33.57 7.85
C MET A 33 13.39 33.47 7.69
N ILE A 34 12.67 34.60 7.71
CA ILE A 34 11.23 34.63 7.47
C ILE A 34 10.91 34.08 6.07
N TYR A 35 11.64 34.51 5.04
CA TYR A 35 11.46 33.99 3.69
C TYR A 35 11.81 32.50 3.58
N GLY A 36 12.86 32.04 4.27
CA GLY A 36 13.26 30.62 4.29
C GLY A 36 12.21 29.73 4.96
N VAL A 37 11.68 30.16 6.11
CA VAL A 37 10.60 29.45 6.81
C VAL A 37 9.31 29.48 5.98
N ALA A 38 8.96 30.62 5.38
CA ALA A 38 7.80 30.72 4.49
C ALA A 38 7.93 29.81 3.26
N ALA A 39 9.11 29.71 2.66
CA ALA A 39 9.39 28.80 1.55
C ALA A 39 9.25 27.33 1.97
N LEU A 40 9.79 26.95 3.13
CA LEU A 40 9.63 25.60 3.68
C LEU A 40 8.16 25.27 3.96
N MET A 41 7.41 26.20 4.55
CA MET A 41 5.98 26.04 4.80
C MET A 41 5.18 25.93 3.50
N ALA A 42 5.52 26.70 2.47
CA ALA A 42 4.89 26.61 1.16
C ALA A 42 5.17 25.25 0.48
N ILE A 43 6.41 24.76 0.54
CA ILE A 43 6.76 23.42 0.03
C ILE A 43 5.99 22.35 0.81
N ALA A 44 5.98 22.41 2.14
CA ALA A 44 5.24 21.47 2.97
C ALA A 44 3.73 21.51 2.67
N ALA A 45 3.15 22.69 2.47
CA ALA A 45 1.74 22.85 2.10
C ALA A 45 1.43 22.23 0.73
N VAL A 46 2.32 22.41 -0.26
CA VAL A 46 2.18 21.76 -1.58
C VAL A 46 2.29 20.25 -1.45
N VAL A 47 3.26 19.74 -0.68
CA VAL A 47 3.43 18.29 -0.44
C VAL A 47 2.18 17.71 0.23
N VAL A 48 1.68 18.33 1.29
CA VAL A 48 0.46 17.90 1.99
C VAL A 48 -0.76 17.99 1.08
N TYR A 49 -0.88 19.04 0.27
CA TYR A 49 -1.99 19.21 -0.67
C TYR A 49 -2.00 18.12 -1.74
N VAL A 50 -0.83 17.80 -2.31
CA VAL A 50 -0.67 16.75 -3.33
C VAL A 50 -0.88 15.36 -2.75
N GLN A 51 -0.53 15.13 -1.49
CA GLN A 51 -0.69 13.83 -0.82
C GLN A 51 -2.09 13.63 -0.21
N ARG A 52 -2.97 14.63 -0.26
CA ARG A 52 -4.29 14.56 0.38
C ARG A 52 -5.24 13.74 -0.49
N GLN A 53 -5.44 12.48 -0.13
CA GLN A 53 -6.58 11.72 -0.66
C GLN A 53 -7.87 12.14 0.07
N PRO A 54 -9.01 12.30 -0.65
CA PRO A 54 -10.28 12.58 -0.01
C PRO A 54 -10.62 11.45 0.97
N ALA A 55 -11.13 11.83 2.15
CA ALA A 55 -11.60 10.83 3.11
C ALA A 55 -12.77 10.05 2.50
N PRO A 56 -12.86 8.73 2.74
CA PRO A 56 -14.01 7.94 2.34
C PRO A 56 -15.32 8.57 2.83
N THR A 57 -16.31 8.64 1.96
CA THR A 57 -17.66 8.97 2.39
C THR A 57 -18.26 7.80 3.19
N ALA A 58 -19.26 8.09 4.03
CA ALA A 58 -19.97 7.06 4.79
C ALA A 58 -20.71 6.07 3.88
N GLU A 59 -21.16 6.53 2.71
CA GLU A 59 -21.85 5.72 1.70
C GLU A 59 -20.89 4.74 1.02
N GLU A 60 -19.75 5.20 0.51
CA GLU A 60 -18.73 4.32 -0.09
C GLU A 60 -18.26 3.25 0.90
N SER A 61 -18.04 3.64 2.16
CA SER A 61 -17.63 2.70 3.21
C SER A 61 -18.71 1.65 3.48
N ARG A 62 -19.99 2.05 3.47
CA ARG A 62 -21.13 1.13 3.63
C ARG A 62 -21.22 0.16 2.48
N ASP A 63 -21.07 0.64 1.24
CA ASP A 63 -21.22 -0.21 0.06
C ASP A 63 -20.09 -1.24 -0.02
N LEU A 64 -18.86 -0.87 0.34
CA LEU A 64 -17.76 -1.83 0.49
C LEU A 64 -18.05 -2.90 1.54
N LEU A 65 -18.69 -2.53 2.66
CA LEU A 65 -19.03 -3.48 3.73
C LEU A 65 -20.18 -4.42 3.36
N LEU A 66 -21.08 -3.99 2.47
CA LEU A 66 -22.20 -4.79 2.00
C LEU A 66 -21.85 -5.66 0.79
N ALA A 67 -20.76 -5.35 0.09
CA ALA A 67 -20.27 -6.14 -1.03
C ALA A 67 -19.85 -7.55 -0.57
N THR A 68 -20.35 -8.57 -1.27
CA THR A 68 -20.04 -9.97 -0.95
C THR A 68 -19.54 -10.77 -2.15
N THR A 69 -19.88 -10.34 -3.36
CA THR A 69 -19.47 -10.97 -4.62
C THR A 69 -18.38 -10.17 -5.32
N ALA A 70 -17.69 -10.78 -6.30
CA ALA A 70 -16.69 -10.08 -7.11
C ALA A 70 -17.32 -8.90 -7.85
N GLU A 71 -18.54 -9.06 -8.35
CA GLU A 71 -19.31 -8.05 -9.06
C GLU A 71 -19.70 -6.89 -8.15
N ASP A 72 -20.10 -7.16 -6.90
CA ASP A 72 -20.39 -6.09 -5.93
C ASP A 72 -19.13 -5.25 -5.68
N TYR A 73 -17.99 -5.90 -5.44
CA TYR A 73 -16.73 -5.20 -5.23
C TYR A 73 -16.28 -4.43 -6.48
N GLN A 74 -16.54 -4.96 -7.67
CA GLN A 74 -16.27 -4.25 -8.91
C GLN A 74 -17.13 -2.99 -9.01
N ALA A 75 -18.43 -3.08 -8.71
CA ALA A 75 -19.34 -1.93 -8.76
C ALA A 75 -18.88 -0.81 -7.80
N VAL A 76 -18.47 -1.15 -6.58
CA VAL A 76 -17.91 -0.18 -5.61
C VAL A 76 -16.60 0.41 -6.14
N ALA A 77 -15.74 -0.41 -6.75
CA ALA A 77 -14.48 0.06 -7.32
C ALA A 77 -14.67 0.99 -8.52
N ASP A 78 -15.66 0.73 -9.37
CA ASP A 78 -15.97 1.51 -10.56
C ASP A 78 -16.69 2.83 -10.21
N ALA A 79 -17.47 2.85 -9.12
CA ALA A 79 -18.12 4.07 -8.62
C ALA A 79 -17.12 5.10 -8.07
N SER A 80 -16.04 4.62 -7.43
CA SER A 80 -15.06 5.48 -6.75
C SER A 80 -13.61 5.08 -7.02
N PRO A 81 -13.15 5.02 -8.29
CA PRO A 81 -11.88 4.38 -8.67
C PRO A 81 -10.66 5.00 -8.00
N ASP A 82 -10.67 6.31 -7.78
CA ASP A 82 -9.53 7.03 -7.20
C ASP A 82 -9.58 7.12 -5.67
N SER A 83 -10.69 6.70 -5.04
CA SER A 83 -10.82 6.78 -3.59
C SER A 83 -10.11 5.61 -2.90
N PRO A 84 -9.69 5.76 -1.63
CA PRO A 84 -9.14 4.65 -0.85
C PRO A 84 -10.07 3.44 -0.79
N ILE A 85 -11.40 3.68 -0.80
CA ILE A 85 -12.41 2.62 -0.81
C ILE A 85 -12.45 1.92 -2.15
N GLY A 86 -12.46 2.64 -3.28
CA GLY A 86 -12.48 1.99 -4.59
C GLY A 86 -11.19 1.20 -4.88
N ILE A 87 -10.04 1.68 -4.38
CA ILE A 87 -8.78 0.91 -4.41
C ILE A 87 -8.92 -0.40 -3.63
N LEU A 88 -9.45 -0.35 -2.40
CA LEU A 88 -9.66 -1.56 -1.59
C LEU A 88 -10.71 -2.48 -2.23
N ALA A 89 -11.78 -1.93 -2.78
CA ALA A 89 -12.82 -2.66 -3.48
C ALA A 89 -12.24 -3.40 -4.68
N ARG A 90 -11.41 -2.74 -5.50
CA ARG A 90 -10.70 -3.38 -6.61
C ARG A 90 -9.81 -4.53 -6.16
N LEU A 91 -9.11 -4.35 -5.03
CA LEU A 91 -8.28 -5.42 -4.46
C LEU A 91 -9.15 -6.59 -4.00
N ARG A 92 -10.30 -6.32 -3.37
CA ARG A 92 -11.26 -7.35 -2.92
C ARG A 92 -11.92 -8.08 -4.08
N GLN A 93 -12.28 -7.38 -5.16
CA GLN A 93 -12.71 -7.98 -6.41
C GLN A 93 -11.66 -8.98 -6.90
N ALA A 94 -10.40 -8.54 -7.04
CA ALA A 94 -9.32 -9.40 -7.53
C ALA A 94 -9.09 -10.63 -6.63
N ASP A 95 -9.09 -10.44 -5.31
CA ASP A 95 -8.97 -11.52 -4.32
C ASP A 95 -10.13 -12.52 -4.44
N ARG A 96 -11.36 -12.03 -4.68
CA ARG A 96 -12.56 -12.87 -4.79
C ARG A 96 -12.59 -13.68 -6.09
N GLU A 97 -12.27 -13.04 -7.22
CA GLU A 97 -12.12 -13.71 -8.51
C GLU A 97 -11.05 -14.81 -8.45
N LEU A 98 -9.93 -14.56 -7.77
CA LEU A 98 -8.91 -15.58 -7.57
C LEU A 98 -9.40 -16.74 -6.69
N GLU A 99 -10.20 -16.45 -5.66
CA GLU A 99 -10.81 -17.49 -4.82
C GLU A 99 -11.79 -18.35 -5.63
N ASP A 100 -12.70 -17.71 -6.38
CA ASP A 100 -13.67 -18.39 -7.22
C ASP A 100 -12.97 -19.19 -8.33
N ALA A 101 -11.87 -18.67 -8.90
CA ALA A 101 -11.02 -19.41 -9.83
C ALA A 101 -10.48 -20.71 -9.22
N VAL A 102 -9.90 -20.64 -8.01
CA VAL A 102 -9.35 -21.82 -7.33
C VAL A 102 -10.45 -22.85 -7.03
N SER A 103 -11.64 -22.40 -6.64
CA SER A 103 -12.80 -23.27 -6.46
C SER A 103 -13.23 -23.92 -7.77
N ASN A 104 -13.23 -23.17 -8.88
CA ASN A 104 -13.64 -23.64 -10.19
C ASN A 104 -12.60 -24.53 -10.89
N MET A 105 -11.32 -24.48 -10.51
CA MET A 105 -10.25 -25.28 -11.14
C MET A 105 -10.56 -26.78 -11.19
N PHE A 106 -11.35 -27.30 -10.24
CA PHE A 106 -11.68 -28.72 -10.13
C PHE A 106 -13.07 -29.09 -10.68
N THR A 107 -13.93 -28.12 -10.97
CA THR A 107 -15.33 -28.33 -11.34
C THR A 107 -15.67 -27.76 -12.70
N ASN A 108 -15.13 -26.58 -13.04
CA ASN A 108 -15.31 -25.91 -14.32
C ASN A 108 -14.02 -25.15 -14.70
N ARG A 109 -13.18 -25.82 -15.49
CA ARG A 109 -11.90 -25.26 -15.91
C ARG A 109 -12.03 -24.00 -16.76
N GLU A 110 -13.06 -23.89 -17.59
CA GLU A 110 -13.30 -22.71 -18.42
C GLU A 110 -13.61 -21.49 -17.55
N ALA A 111 -14.55 -21.63 -16.61
CA ALA A 111 -14.85 -20.59 -15.63
C ALA A 111 -13.60 -20.23 -14.80
N ALA A 112 -12.82 -21.23 -14.37
CA ALA A 112 -11.57 -20.96 -13.64
C ALA A 112 -10.59 -20.09 -14.44
N GLN A 113 -10.43 -20.33 -15.75
CA GLN A 113 -9.56 -19.51 -16.59
C GLN A 113 -10.10 -18.08 -16.76
N GLU A 114 -11.42 -17.93 -16.92
CA GLU A 114 -12.07 -16.61 -16.97
C GLU A 114 -11.86 -15.84 -15.66
N ASN A 115 -12.15 -16.45 -14.51
CA ASN A 115 -11.93 -15.86 -13.20
C ASN A 115 -10.44 -15.48 -12.99
N LEU A 116 -9.48 -16.32 -13.41
CA LEU A 116 -8.05 -15.98 -13.36
C LEU A 116 -7.70 -14.77 -14.24
N ALA A 117 -8.29 -14.66 -15.43
CA ALA A 117 -8.08 -13.53 -16.32
C ALA A 117 -8.64 -12.23 -15.71
N THR A 118 -9.82 -12.28 -15.12
CA THR A 118 -10.46 -11.14 -14.45
C THR A 118 -9.67 -10.71 -13.21
N ALA A 119 -9.25 -11.65 -12.37
CA ALA A 119 -8.40 -11.39 -11.21
C ALA A 119 -7.08 -10.70 -11.62
N GLU A 120 -6.39 -11.24 -12.63
CA GLU A 120 -5.15 -10.65 -13.12
C GLU A 120 -5.33 -9.22 -13.62
N LYS A 121 -6.39 -8.97 -14.40
CA LYS A 121 -6.71 -7.64 -14.91
C LYS A 121 -6.94 -6.67 -13.76
N ALA A 122 -7.69 -7.05 -12.74
CA ALA A 122 -7.96 -6.21 -11.58
C ALA A 122 -6.69 -5.91 -10.77
N TYR A 123 -5.81 -6.89 -10.56
CA TYR A 123 -4.51 -6.66 -9.92
C TYR A 123 -3.61 -5.74 -10.75
N LYS A 124 -3.52 -5.93 -12.07
CA LYS A 124 -2.70 -5.09 -12.96
C LYS A 124 -3.14 -3.62 -12.95
N LEU A 125 -4.45 -3.37 -12.92
CA LEU A 125 -4.98 -2.01 -12.79
C LEU A 125 -4.48 -1.32 -11.51
N LEU A 126 -4.33 -2.06 -10.40
CA LEU A 126 -3.76 -1.52 -9.16
C LEU A 126 -2.23 -1.43 -9.22
N GLU A 127 -1.56 -2.38 -9.87
CA GLU A 127 -0.11 -2.39 -10.01
C GLU A 127 0.42 -1.16 -10.76
N ASP A 128 -0.31 -0.73 -11.79
CA ASP A 128 0.04 0.44 -12.61
C ASP A 128 -0.05 1.75 -11.82
N ARG A 129 -0.78 1.77 -10.70
CA ARG A 129 -0.92 2.94 -9.85
C ARG A 129 0.32 3.26 -9.01
N LYS A 130 0.60 4.57 -8.89
CA LYS A 130 1.71 5.11 -8.09
C LYS A 130 1.26 5.68 -6.74
N ASP A 131 -0.04 5.87 -6.57
CA ASP A 131 -0.68 6.51 -5.43
C ASP A 131 -1.36 5.53 -4.46
N ILE A 132 -1.08 4.22 -4.60
CA ILE A 132 -1.51 3.20 -3.65
C ILE A 132 -0.48 2.98 -2.54
N ILE A 133 -0.96 2.77 -1.32
CA ILE A 133 -0.12 2.49 -0.14
C ILE A 133 0.60 1.14 -0.27
N ASP A 134 1.75 1.03 0.38
CA ASP A 134 2.62 -0.15 0.27
C ASP A 134 1.94 -1.46 0.67
N SER A 135 1.08 -1.45 1.69
CA SER A 135 0.34 -2.65 2.11
C SER A 135 -0.63 -3.16 1.03
N VAL A 136 -1.19 -2.25 0.21
CA VAL A 136 -2.02 -2.63 -0.94
C VAL A 136 -1.13 -3.13 -2.07
N ARG A 137 -0.03 -2.43 -2.38
CA ARG A 137 0.92 -2.81 -3.43
C ARG A 137 1.52 -4.21 -3.17
N GLU A 138 1.84 -4.50 -1.92
CA GLU A 138 2.31 -5.81 -1.49
C GLU A 138 1.28 -6.91 -1.75
N ARG A 139 0.02 -6.69 -1.35
CA ARG A 139 -1.07 -7.64 -1.62
C ARG A 139 -1.33 -7.85 -3.10
N VAL A 140 -1.21 -6.79 -3.92
CA VAL A 140 -1.31 -6.89 -5.38
C VAL A 140 -0.22 -7.81 -5.95
N LEU A 141 1.04 -7.64 -5.53
CA LEU A 141 2.13 -8.51 -6.00
C LEU A 141 1.95 -9.97 -5.56
N VAL A 142 1.48 -10.18 -4.33
CA VAL A 142 1.15 -11.53 -3.82
C VAL A 142 0.00 -12.15 -4.63
N GLY A 143 -1.04 -11.38 -4.94
CA GLY A 143 -2.15 -11.80 -5.78
C GLY A 143 -1.70 -12.22 -7.17
N LEU A 144 -0.87 -11.40 -7.83
CA LEU A 144 -0.28 -11.72 -9.13
C LEU A 144 0.61 -12.97 -9.10
N ALA A 145 1.37 -13.17 -8.02
CA ALA A 145 2.16 -14.39 -7.85
C ALA A 145 1.29 -15.64 -7.71
N ARG A 146 0.17 -15.54 -6.98
CA ARG A 146 -0.82 -16.62 -6.87
C ARG A 146 -1.51 -16.90 -8.20
N VAL A 147 -1.89 -15.86 -8.96
CA VAL A 147 -2.44 -16.02 -10.32
C VAL A 147 -1.44 -16.76 -11.22
N ALA A 148 -0.17 -16.35 -11.22
CA ALA A 148 0.87 -17.00 -12.01
C ALA A 148 1.04 -18.48 -11.62
N GLU A 149 0.97 -18.79 -10.33
CA GLU A 149 1.06 -20.15 -9.83
C GLU A 149 -0.17 -20.99 -10.17
N CYS A 150 -1.38 -20.44 -10.12
CA CYS A 150 -2.61 -21.11 -10.56
C CYS A 150 -2.62 -21.44 -12.06
N ARG A 151 -1.87 -20.67 -12.86
CA ARG A 151 -1.69 -20.91 -14.31
C ARG A 151 -0.51 -21.83 -14.64
N CYS A 152 0.22 -22.29 -13.62
CA CYS A 152 1.36 -23.17 -13.84
C CYS A 152 0.91 -24.51 -14.42
N ASP A 153 1.57 -24.96 -15.49
CA ASP A 153 1.27 -26.20 -16.22
C ASP A 153 2.41 -27.23 -16.17
N GLY A 154 3.32 -27.07 -15.19
CA GLY A 154 4.44 -27.99 -15.01
C GLY A 154 5.64 -27.72 -15.93
N THR A 155 5.49 -26.90 -16.97
CA THR A 155 6.59 -26.55 -17.87
C THR A 155 7.60 -25.65 -17.18
N ASP A 156 8.88 -25.73 -17.62
CA ASP A 156 9.92 -24.85 -17.08
C ASP A 156 9.55 -23.36 -17.29
N GLY A 157 8.85 -23.03 -18.37
CA GLY A 157 8.39 -21.67 -18.65
C GLY A 157 7.41 -21.15 -17.60
N SER A 158 6.35 -21.91 -17.31
CA SER A 158 5.33 -21.50 -16.34
C SER A 158 5.87 -21.53 -14.90
N MET A 159 6.71 -22.51 -14.57
CA MET A 159 7.36 -22.63 -13.27
C MET A 159 8.28 -21.45 -12.98
N ASN A 160 9.09 -21.06 -13.96
CA ASN A 160 9.96 -19.90 -13.85
C ASN A 160 9.17 -18.60 -13.72
N ALA A 161 8.06 -18.46 -14.45
CA ALA A 161 7.18 -17.29 -14.35
C ALA A 161 6.55 -17.16 -12.95
N ALA A 162 6.02 -18.26 -12.40
CA ALA A 162 5.47 -18.29 -11.04
C ALA A 162 6.54 -18.00 -9.98
N THR A 163 7.73 -18.58 -10.14
CA THR A 163 8.87 -18.35 -9.23
C THR A 163 9.30 -16.89 -9.25
N ALA A 164 9.49 -16.30 -10.44
CA ALA A 164 9.87 -14.90 -10.61
C ALA A 164 8.83 -13.94 -10.00
N ALA A 165 7.54 -14.27 -10.08
CA ALA A 165 6.50 -13.46 -9.46
C ALA A 165 6.61 -13.44 -7.93
N TRP A 166 6.88 -14.59 -7.30
CA TRP A 166 7.14 -14.66 -5.85
C TRP A 166 8.45 -13.99 -5.44
N GLU A 167 9.52 -14.13 -6.23
CA GLU A 167 10.78 -13.42 -6.00
C GLU A 167 10.61 -11.90 -6.06
N ARG A 168 9.74 -11.42 -6.95
CA ARG A 168 9.41 -9.99 -7.03
C ARG A 168 8.75 -9.47 -5.75
N VAL A 169 7.92 -10.27 -5.08
CA VAL A 169 7.37 -9.92 -3.76
C VAL A 169 8.51 -9.69 -2.77
N LEU A 170 9.44 -10.63 -2.65
CA LEU A 170 10.58 -10.53 -1.73
C LEU A 170 11.55 -9.39 -2.08
N LYS A 171 11.76 -9.12 -3.37
CA LYS A 171 12.61 -8.03 -3.83
C LYS A 171 12.01 -6.66 -3.53
N THR A 172 10.70 -6.53 -3.67
CA THR A 172 9.99 -5.26 -3.46
C THR A 172 9.70 -5.00 -1.98
N PHE A 173 9.38 -6.06 -1.24
CA PHE A 173 9.02 -6.03 0.18
C PHE A 173 9.86 -7.03 1.02
N PRO A 174 11.18 -6.81 1.13
CA PRO A 174 12.09 -7.77 1.79
C PRO A 174 11.84 -7.94 3.29
N ASP A 175 11.24 -6.94 3.92
CA ASP A 175 10.93 -6.90 5.35
C ASP A 175 9.45 -7.15 5.64
N SER A 176 8.73 -7.72 4.67
CA SER A 176 7.34 -8.13 4.82
C SER A 176 7.17 -9.02 6.06
N LYS A 177 6.35 -8.59 7.01
CA LYS A 177 6.01 -9.40 8.19
C LYS A 177 4.95 -10.45 7.87
N THR A 178 4.16 -10.22 6.83
CA THR A 178 2.97 -11.02 6.52
C THR A 178 3.24 -12.06 5.44
N PHE A 179 3.99 -11.71 4.40
CA PHE A 179 4.12 -12.51 3.19
C PHE A 179 5.52 -13.03 2.91
N LYS A 180 6.55 -12.57 3.61
CA LYS A 180 7.94 -13.05 3.40
C LYS A 180 8.04 -14.57 3.52
N SER A 181 7.60 -15.13 4.64
CA SER A 181 7.68 -16.58 4.89
C SER A 181 6.84 -17.38 3.88
N VAL A 182 5.71 -16.82 3.44
CA VAL A 182 4.86 -17.41 2.40
C VAL A 182 5.62 -17.44 1.08
N ALA A 183 6.15 -16.31 0.61
CA ALA A 183 6.86 -16.21 -0.66
C ALA A 183 8.11 -17.11 -0.69
N GLU A 184 8.93 -17.12 0.36
CA GLU A 184 10.08 -18.02 0.50
C GLU A 184 9.68 -19.50 0.41
N SER A 185 8.59 -19.87 1.11
CA SER A 185 8.05 -21.23 1.07
C SER A 185 7.54 -21.61 -0.32
N ARG A 186 6.85 -20.70 -1.03
CA ARG A 186 6.36 -20.97 -2.39
C ARG A 186 7.49 -21.11 -3.41
N ILE A 187 8.50 -20.24 -3.38
CA ILE A 187 9.70 -20.36 -4.23
C ILE A 187 10.37 -21.72 -4.03
N LYS A 188 10.58 -22.12 -2.77
CA LYS A 188 11.19 -23.41 -2.45
C LYS A 188 10.37 -24.59 -2.96
N ARG A 189 9.04 -24.50 -2.86
CA ARG A 189 8.13 -25.55 -3.38
C ARG A 189 8.17 -25.60 -4.91
N LEU A 190 8.06 -24.47 -5.60
CA LEU A 190 8.10 -24.42 -7.07
C LEU A 190 9.41 -24.98 -7.65
N ALA A 191 10.51 -24.86 -6.92
CA ALA A 191 11.81 -25.45 -7.30
C ALA A 191 11.91 -26.97 -7.07
N SER A 192 10.97 -27.60 -6.34
CA SER A 192 11.02 -29.03 -6.06
C SER A 192 10.60 -29.88 -7.27
N LYS A 193 11.17 -31.08 -7.37
CA LYS A 193 10.77 -32.06 -8.40
C LYS A 193 9.30 -32.46 -8.24
N ASP A 194 8.85 -32.65 -7.00
CA ASP A 194 7.47 -33.02 -6.66
C ASP A 194 6.45 -32.01 -7.18
N SER A 195 6.76 -30.71 -7.12
CA SER A 195 5.86 -29.69 -7.67
C SER A 195 5.77 -29.79 -9.18
N ARG A 196 6.88 -30.10 -9.84
CA ARG A 196 6.90 -30.30 -11.30
C ARG A 196 5.99 -31.44 -11.74
N GLU A 197 5.95 -32.53 -10.97
CA GLU A 197 5.04 -33.66 -11.19
C GLU A 197 3.59 -33.34 -10.82
N PHE A 198 3.35 -32.48 -9.82
CA PHE A 198 1.99 -32.09 -9.41
C PHE A 198 1.28 -31.21 -10.45
N TYR A 199 2.02 -30.34 -11.14
CA TYR A 199 1.47 -29.38 -12.10
C TYR A 199 1.44 -29.88 -13.56
N ALA A 200 2.17 -30.95 -13.88
CA ALA A 200 2.19 -31.60 -15.20
C ALA A 200 0.95 -32.48 -15.42
#